data_AF-A0A8T4LMW3-F1
#
_entry.id   AF-A0A8T4LMW3-F1
#
_cell.length_a   1.000
_cell.length_b   1.000
_cell.length_c   1.000
_cell.angle_alpha   90.00
_cell.angle_beta   90.00
_cell.angle_gamma   90.00
#
_symmetry.space_group_name_H-M   'P 1'
#
loop_
_entity.id
_entity.type
_entity.pdbx_description
1 polymer ?
#
loop_
_entity_poly.entity_id
_entity_poly.type
_entity_poly.pdbx_seq_one_letter_code
_entity_poly.pdbx_strand_id
1 'polypeptide(L)'
;MFGAGTGNDVAAALRQGAERVVAVEIDPKIAEIGKELHPEKPYSSEKVGLEVTDARSYIKNTQEKFDLITFGYLDSHRILSQMSSVRLESHVYTTENFKIVRHRLSNRGIVAVTFAVNEKWIADRIVAILRENFGEPIIIYQSSRYGFGTLFLAGPGLKDIVINETLPIHYFISPISPTWVPQQNISGFIDSKEFTSNLVPTDDWPFLYLKEKSVPENYLFSILIVIIIAVVLVKKYCPIVAISKEGMFFFLLGFSFMLIETKTITFLSLLINSTWIISSLTISAILIMILFSNLLVSKYKNINLNIVYILLILSLGIQYFITPNDLLSFGLFEGAVFGLLISALPILFSGIIFANSITISKNNLSHNLSYNLIGAVVGGMAEYSVMIFGIKALTILTLVSYLASFLLRKR
;
A
#
# COMPACT_ATOMS: atom_id res chain seq x y z
N MET A 1 3.39 4.77 -20.71
CA MET A 1 3.49 3.30 -20.59
C MET A 1 4.09 2.98 -19.25
N PHE A 2 3.33 2.38 -18.35
CA PHE A 2 3.80 2.01 -17.02
C PHE A 2 4.27 0.55 -17.03
N GLY A 3 5.41 0.28 -16.40
CA GLY A 3 6.04 -1.04 -16.43
C GLY A 3 6.67 -1.31 -17.79
N ALA A 4 7.36 -0.32 -18.35
CA ALA A 4 7.88 -0.39 -19.72
C ALA A 4 8.94 -1.49 -19.91
N GLY A 5 9.56 -1.95 -18.82
CA GLY A 5 10.54 -3.04 -18.83
C GLY A 5 11.70 -2.72 -19.74
N THR A 6 12.05 -3.67 -20.61
CA THR A 6 13.11 -3.48 -21.62
C THR A 6 12.65 -2.70 -22.86
N GLY A 7 11.36 -2.36 -22.99
CA GLY A 7 10.85 -1.47 -24.04
C GLY A 7 9.98 -2.13 -25.12
N ASN A 8 9.53 -3.37 -24.96
CA ASN A 8 8.71 -4.06 -25.98
C ASN A 8 7.42 -3.29 -26.34
N ASP A 9 6.68 -2.82 -25.34
CA ASP A 9 5.45 -2.03 -25.55
C ASP A 9 5.77 -0.70 -26.24
N VAL A 10 6.91 -0.09 -25.89
CA VAL A 10 7.37 1.16 -26.50
C VAL A 10 7.73 0.96 -27.96
N ALA A 11 8.44 -0.12 -28.29
CA ALA A 11 8.73 -0.50 -29.66
C ALA A 11 7.43 -0.73 -30.46
N ALA A 12 6.46 -1.42 -29.86
CA ALA A 12 5.15 -1.61 -30.49
C ALA A 12 4.43 -0.28 -30.76
N ALA A 13 4.41 0.66 -29.82
CA ALA A 13 3.82 1.99 -30.06
C ALA A 13 4.55 2.79 -31.14
N LEU A 14 5.88 2.76 -31.17
CA LEU A 14 6.65 3.43 -32.23
C LEU A 14 6.33 2.85 -33.61
N ARG A 15 6.17 1.52 -33.73
CA ARG A 15 5.73 0.87 -34.98
C ARG A 15 4.32 1.29 -35.40
N GLN A 16 3.45 1.55 -34.44
CA GLN A 16 2.09 2.07 -34.69
C GLN A 16 2.06 3.59 -34.90
N GLY A 17 3.22 4.24 -35.05
CA GLY A 17 3.30 5.65 -35.42
C GLY A 17 3.10 6.63 -34.24
N ALA A 18 3.22 6.18 -32.99
CA ALA A 18 3.15 7.08 -31.84
C ALA A 18 4.12 8.26 -31.98
N GLU A 19 3.62 9.48 -31.86
CA GLU A 19 4.41 10.71 -32.00
C GLU A 19 5.29 10.97 -30.79
N ARG A 20 4.82 10.57 -29.60
CA ARG A 20 5.54 10.66 -28.34
C ARG A 20 5.16 9.51 -27.42
N VAL A 21 6.14 8.90 -26.76
CA VAL A 21 5.93 7.86 -25.75
C VAL A 21 6.69 8.23 -24.49
N VAL A 22 6.00 8.21 -23.35
CA VAL A 22 6.68 8.22 -22.05
C VAL A 22 6.69 6.79 -21.51
N ALA A 23 7.89 6.26 -21.34
CA ALA A 23 8.17 4.95 -20.78
C ALA A 23 8.53 5.12 -19.30
N VAL A 24 7.73 4.56 -18.40
CA VAL A 24 8.00 4.61 -16.95
C VAL A 24 8.37 3.22 -16.48
N GLU A 25 9.57 3.10 -15.92
CA GLU A 25 10.13 1.86 -15.39
C GLU A 25 10.66 2.10 -13.98
N ILE A 26 10.35 1.20 -13.04
CA ILE A 26 10.76 1.38 -11.65
C ILE A 26 12.20 0.92 -11.41
N ASP A 27 12.66 -0.07 -12.18
CA ASP A 27 14.00 -0.67 -12.03
C ASP A 27 15.02 -0.02 -13.01
N PRO A 28 15.99 0.77 -12.50
CA PRO A 28 17.02 1.38 -13.35
C PRO A 28 17.82 0.36 -14.14
N LYS A 29 18.03 -0.86 -13.61
CA LYS A 29 18.83 -1.88 -14.28
C LYS A 29 18.08 -2.51 -15.44
N ILE A 30 16.77 -2.72 -15.31
CA ILE A 30 15.94 -3.20 -16.43
C ILE A 30 15.87 -2.14 -17.53
N ALA A 31 15.72 -0.87 -17.15
CA ALA A 31 15.71 0.25 -18.08
C ALA A 31 17.05 0.37 -18.85
N GLU A 32 18.19 0.22 -18.16
CA GLU A 32 19.53 0.17 -18.76
C GLU A 32 19.68 -1.00 -19.73
N ILE A 33 19.26 -2.21 -19.35
CA ILE A 33 19.27 -3.39 -20.24
C ILE A 33 18.43 -3.11 -21.49
N GLY A 34 17.25 -2.50 -21.36
CA GLY A 34 16.42 -2.12 -22.51
C GLY A 34 17.12 -1.10 -23.42
N LYS A 35 17.89 -0.17 -22.85
CA LYS A 35 18.62 0.83 -23.61
C LYS A 35 19.81 0.25 -24.38
N GLU A 36 20.54 -0.68 -23.76
CA GLU A 36 21.76 -1.26 -24.32
C GLU A 36 21.49 -2.43 -25.26
N LEU A 37 20.56 -3.32 -24.90
CA LEU A 37 20.43 -4.65 -25.49
C LEU A 37 19.12 -4.87 -26.27
N HIS A 38 18.12 -3.99 -26.16
CA HIS A 38 16.87 -4.19 -26.90
C HIS A 38 17.10 -4.09 -28.42
N PRO A 39 16.74 -5.10 -29.24
CA PRO A 39 17.07 -5.15 -30.67
C PRO A 39 16.54 -3.93 -31.47
N GLU A 40 15.33 -3.47 -31.16
CA GLU A 40 14.72 -2.31 -31.82
C GLU A 40 15.16 -0.95 -31.23
N LYS A 41 16.00 -0.94 -30.18
CA LYS A 41 16.49 0.26 -29.46
C LYS A 41 15.42 1.36 -29.22
N PRO A 42 14.22 1.03 -28.71
CA PRO A 42 13.12 1.98 -28.58
C PRO A 42 13.47 3.18 -27.68
N TYR A 43 14.24 2.97 -26.61
CA TYR A 43 14.66 4.03 -25.70
C TYR A 43 15.71 5.00 -26.28
N SER A 44 16.24 4.73 -27.48
CA SER A 44 17.13 5.67 -28.19
C SER A 44 16.38 6.60 -29.14
N SER A 45 15.07 6.41 -29.33
CA SER A 45 14.28 7.29 -30.18
C SER A 45 14.05 8.65 -29.52
N GLU A 46 14.18 9.74 -30.29
CA GLU A 46 13.85 11.10 -29.82
C GLU A 46 12.38 11.27 -29.41
N LYS A 47 11.50 10.37 -29.87
CA LYS A 47 10.09 10.33 -29.50
C LYS A 47 9.84 9.73 -28.12
N VAL A 48 10.85 9.17 -27.46
CA VAL A 48 10.72 8.42 -26.22
C VAL A 48 11.38 9.13 -25.05
N GLY A 49 10.59 9.47 -24.04
CA GLY A 49 11.08 9.86 -22.71
C GLY A 49 11.09 8.66 -21.79
N LEU A 50 12.26 8.24 -21.32
CA LEU A 50 12.40 7.15 -20.33
C LEU A 50 12.53 7.75 -18.93
N GLU A 51 11.57 7.45 -18.07
CA GLU A 51 11.47 7.92 -16.70
C GLU A 51 11.67 6.76 -15.74
N VAL A 52 12.76 6.79 -14.97
CA VAL A 52 13.04 5.74 -13.98
C VAL A 52 12.41 6.12 -12.65
N THR A 53 11.15 5.74 -12.45
CA THR A 53 10.39 6.05 -11.24
C THR A 53 9.18 5.11 -11.09
N ASP A 54 8.52 5.19 -9.95
CA ASP A 54 7.27 4.47 -9.70
C ASP A 54 6.13 5.02 -10.60
N ALA A 55 5.30 4.14 -11.15
CA ALA A 55 4.23 4.53 -12.07
C ALA A 55 3.21 5.49 -11.44
N ARG A 56 2.85 5.23 -10.18
CA ARG A 56 1.92 6.06 -9.43
C ARG A 56 2.55 7.40 -9.07
N SER A 57 3.85 7.43 -8.73
CA SER A 57 4.63 8.68 -8.62
C SER A 57 4.54 9.53 -9.87
N TYR A 58 4.86 8.94 -11.03
CA TYR A 58 4.92 9.67 -12.28
C TYR A 58 3.56 10.31 -12.61
N ILE A 59 2.49 9.51 -12.60
CA ILE A 59 1.17 9.98 -13.07
C ILE A 59 0.56 11.03 -12.14
N LYS A 60 0.91 10.97 -10.85
CA LYS A 60 0.53 11.96 -9.84
C LYS A 60 1.17 13.31 -10.09
N ASN A 61 2.44 13.32 -10.50
CA ASN A 61 3.26 14.54 -10.59
C ASN A 61 3.23 15.21 -11.96
N THR A 62 3.01 14.46 -13.03
CA THR A 62 2.83 15.05 -14.37
C THR A 62 1.49 15.79 -14.47
N GLN A 63 1.44 16.89 -15.22
CA GLN A 63 0.18 17.53 -15.65
C GLN A 63 -0.17 17.21 -17.10
N GLU A 64 0.68 16.41 -17.77
CA GLU A 64 0.49 16.03 -19.15
C GLU A 64 -0.76 15.16 -19.32
N LYS A 65 -1.33 15.25 -20.53
CA LYS A 65 -2.48 14.46 -20.95
C LYS A 65 -2.04 13.44 -21.98
N PHE A 66 -2.62 12.24 -21.90
CA PHE A 66 -2.26 11.12 -22.76
C PHE A 66 -3.50 10.56 -23.46
N ASP A 67 -3.35 10.18 -24.73
CA ASP A 67 -4.38 9.45 -25.48
C ASP A 67 -4.40 7.96 -25.13
N LEU A 68 -3.28 7.43 -24.64
CA LEU A 68 -3.18 6.06 -24.16
C LEU A 68 -2.30 5.97 -22.92
N ILE A 69 -2.86 5.44 -21.84
CA ILE A 69 -2.11 5.06 -20.64
C ILE A 69 -2.16 3.54 -20.52
N THR A 70 -1.01 2.88 -20.58
CA THR A 70 -0.91 1.42 -20.45
C THR A 70 -0.37 1.03 -19.08
N PHE A 71 -0.99 0.03 -18.46
CA PHE A 71 -0.49 -0.70 -17.30
C PHE A 71 -0.10 -2.10 -17.79
N GLY A 72 1.18 -2.30 -18.11
CA GLY A 72 1.69 -3.55 -18.67
C GLY A 72 2.23 -4.47 -17.58
N TYR A 73 1.44 -5.44 -17.10
CA TYR A 73 1.88 -6.41 -16.09
C TYR A 73 2.65 -5.79 -14.92
N LEU A 74 2.15 -4.66 -14.42
CA LEU A 74 2.89 -3.77 -13.52
C LEU A 74 3.34 -4.44 -12.21
N ASP A 75 2.73 -5.55 -11.86
CA ASP A 75 2.88 -6.22 -10.59
C ASP A 75 3.50 -7.61 -10.76
N SER A 76 4.83 -7.63 -10.86
CA SER A 76 5.61 -8.85 -11.12
C SER A 76 5.98 -9.63 -9.85
N HIS A 77 5.43 -9.28 -8.68
CA HIS A 77 5.66 -9.94 -7.39
C HIS A 77 7.17 -10.05 -6.98
N ARG A 78 8.08 -9.35 -7.67
CA ARG A 78 9.54 -9.61 -7.61
C ARG A 78 10.27 -8.90 -6.48
N ILE A 79 9.74 -7.81 -5.93
CA ILE A 79 10.37 -7.06 -4.84
C ILE A 79 9.69 -7.41 -3.52
N LEU A 80 10.10 -8.56 -2.98
CA LEU A 80 9.91 -8.91 -1.57
C LEU A 80 10.81 -7.99 -0.73
N SER A 81 10.31 -6.84 -0.25
CA SER A 81 10.99 -6.16 0.84
C SER A 81 10.73 -6.95 2.14
N GLN A 82 11.79 -7.28 2.86
CA GLN A 82 11.75 -8.15 4.04
C GLN A 82 11.11 -7.50 5.28
N MET A 83 10.55 -6.29 5.15
CA MET A 83 10.26 -5.39 6.29
C MET A 83 8.80 -4.95 6.42
N SER A 84 7.90 -5.35 5.53
CA SER A 84 6.45 -5.22 5.72
C SER A 84 5.84 -6.61 5.77
N SER A 85 5.09 -6.91 6.82
CA SER A 85 4.71 -8.28 7.12
C SER A 85 3.76 -8.89 6.08
N VAL A 86 3.06 -8.09 5.25
CA VAL A 86 2.28 -8.59 4.10
C VAL A 86 2.09 -7.53 3.02
N ARG A 87 2.61 -7.76 1.80
CA ARG A 87 2.45 -6.85 0.65
C ARG A 87 1.45 -7.37 -0.39
N LEU A 88 0.24 -7.74 0.05
CA LEU A 88 -0.93 -7.80 -0.85
C LEU A 88 -1.40 -6.39 -1.25
N GLU A 89 -0.80 -5.35 -0.67
CA GLU A 89 -1.06 -3.93 -0.93
C GLU A 89 -0.50 -3.52 -2.30
N SER A 90 -1.40 -3.20 -3.22
CA SER A 90 -1.09 -2.71 -4.55
C SER A 90 -1.74 -1.34 -4.77
N HIS A 91 -1.04 -0.31 -4.31
CA HIS A 91 -1.46 1.08 -4.39
C HIS A 91 -1.65 1.58 -5.83
N VAL A 92 -1.01 0.94 -6.81
CA VAL A 92 -1.20 1.27 -8.24
C VAL A 92 -2.60 0.87 -8.75
N TYR A 93 -3.28 -0.08 -8.09
CA TYR A 93 -4.63 -0.54 -8.44
C TYR A 93 -5.70 -0.06 -7.44
N THR A 94 -5.64 1.22 -7.07
CA THR A 94 -6.63 1.86 -6.16
C THR A 94 -7.52 2.84 -6.91
N THR A 95 -8.72 3.07 -6.40
CA THR A 95 -9.61 4.12 -6.91
C THR A 95 -8.91 5.47 -6.99
N GLU A 96 -8.16 5.88 -5.97
CA GLU A 96 -7.45 7.16 -5.95
C GLU A 96 -6.44 7.29 -7.10
N ASN A 97 -5.68 6.22 -7.40
CA ASN A 97 -4.77 6.23 -8.53
C ASN A 97 -5.53 6.31 -9.86
N PHE A 98 -6.61 5.53 -10.04
CA PHE A 98 -7.38 5.56 -11.28
C PHE A 98 -8.18 6.86 -11.47
N LYS A 99 -8.55 7.57 -10.40
CA LYS A 99 -9.03 8.96 -10.48
C LYS A 99 -7.96 9.85 -11.10
N ILE A 100 -6.71 9.77 -10.65
CA ILE A 100 -5.61 10.54 -11.23
C ILE A 100 -5.42 10.15 -12.71
N VAL A 101 -5.37 8.86 -13.03
CA VAL A 101 -5.27 8.36 -14.42
C VAL A 101 -6.35 8.97 -15.30
N ARG A 102 -7.62 8.97 -14.84
CA ARG A 102 -8.72 9.62 -15.57
C ARG A 102 -8.48 11.10 -15.81
N HIS A 103 -7.98 11.82 -14.80
CA HIS A 103 -7.60 13.24 -14.94
C HIS A 103 -6.34 13.45 -15.80
N ARG A 104 -5.63 12.39 -16.21
CA ARG A 104 -4.48 12.46 -17.12
C ARG A 104 -4.78 11.90 -18.51
N LEU A 105 -5.97 11.38 -18.74
CA LEU A 105 -6.43 11.07 -20.09
C LEU A 105 -6.87 12.34 -20.83
N SER A 106 -6.67 12.35 -22.14
CA SER A 106 -7.30 13.30 -23.05
C SER A 106 -8.80 13.02 -23.18
N ASN A 107 -9.54 13.89 -23.87
CA ASN A 107 -10.98 13.70 -24.09
C ASN A 107 -11.31 12.46 -24.93
N ARG A 108 -10.33 11.92 -25.67
CA ARG A 108 -10.43 10.66 -26.42
C ARG A 108 -9.50 9.58 -25.87
N GLY A 109 -8.96 9.79 -24.67
CA GLY A 109 -7.97 8.91 -24.08
C GLY A 109 -8.57 7.58 -23.64
N ILE A 110 -7.72 6.55 -23.64
CA ILE A 110 -8.05 5.20 -23.17
C ILE A 110 -6.98 4.78 -22.16
N VAL A 111 -7.40 4.12 -21.09
CA VAL A 111 -6.52 3.35 -20.22
C VAL A 111 -6.61 1.88 -20.61
N ALA A 112 -5.45 1.24 -20.76
CA ALA A 112 -5.31 -0.16 -21.06
C ALA A 112 -4.61 -0.86 -19.89
N VAL A 113 -5.32 -1.74 -19.20
CA VAL A 113 -4.79 -2.53 -18.09
C VAL A 113 -4.60 -3.96 -18.57
N THR A 114 -3.35 -4.40 -18.63
CA THR A 114 -3.02 -5.78 -18.99
C THR A 114 -2.59 -6.53 -17.73
N PHE A 115 -3.27 -7.64 -17.44
CA PHE A 115 -3.08 -8.39 -16.20
C PHE A 115 -3.10 -9.91 -16.42
N ALA A 116 -2.30 -10.63 -15.64
CA ALA A 116 -2.33 -12.09 -15.58
C ALA A 116 -3.45 -12.54 -14.63
N VAL A 117 -4.64 -12.81 -15.19
CA VAL A 117 -5.81 -13.22 -14.41
C VAL A 117 -5.80 -14.73 -14.25
N ASN A 118 -5.43 -15.17 -13.05
CA ASN A 118 -5.52 -16.60 -12.66
C ASN A 118 -6.87 -16.94 -12.02
N GLU A 119 -7.58 -15.95 -11.46
CA GLU A 119 -8.81 -16.13 -10.72
C GLU A 119 -9.84 -15.07 -11.10
N LYS A 120 -11.11 -15.47 -11.31
CA LYS A 120 -12.18 -14.55 -11.76
C LYS A 120 -12.31 -13.31 -10.86
N TRP A 121 -12.20 -13.50 -9.54
CA TRP A 121 -12.42 -12.43 -8.57
C TRP A 121 -11.36 -11.31 -8.67
N ILE A 122 -10.19 -11.58 -9.25
CA ILE A 122 -9.18 -10.55 -9.56
C ILE A 122 -9.69 -9.68 -10.72
N ALA A 123 -10.16 -10.29 -11.80
CA ALA A 123 -10.78 -9.57 -12.90
C ALA A 123 -12.04 -8.82 -12.44
N ASP A 124 -12.86 -9.41 -11.56
CA ASP A 124 -14.01 -8.74 -10.96
C ASP A 124 -13.60 -7.44 -10.27
N ARG A 125 -12.46 -7.46 -9.58
CA ARG A 125 -11.92 -6.30 -8.88
C ARG A 125 -11.41 -5.22 -9.82
N ILE A 126 -10.66 -5.61 -10.86
CA ILE A 126 -10.17 -4.68 -11.88
C ILE A 126 -11.36 -4.00 -12.58
N VAL A 127 -12.37 -4.76 -12.98
CA VAL A 127 -13.58 -4.21 -13.60
C VAL A 127 -14.32 -3.28 -12.65
N ALA A 128 -14.43 -3.62 -11.36
CA ALA A 128 -15.05 -2.76 -10.37
C ALA A 128 -14.31 -1.42 -10.21
N ILE A 129 -12.96 -1.43 -10.17
CA ILE A 129 -12.13 -0.22 -10.16
C ILE A 129 -12.39 0.62 -11.41
N LEU A 130 -12.35 0.00 -12.59
CA LEU A 130 -12.56 0.72 -13.85
C LEU A 130 -13.97 1.30 -13.94
N ARG A 131 -14.98 0.56 -13.51
CA ARG A 131 -16.38 1.00 -13.51
C ARG A 131 -16.61 2.17 -12.56
N GLU A 132 -16.06 2.12 -11.35
CA GLU A 132 -16.18 3.21 -10.39
C GLU A 132 -15.57 4.52 -10.91
N ASN A 133 -14.45 4.42 -11.64
CA ASN A 133 -13.67 5.59 -12.04
C ASN A 133 -14.01 6.13 -13.43
N PHE A 134 -14.34 5.26 -14.40
CA PHE A 134 -14.58 5.65 -15.80
C PHE A 134 -16.03 5.45 -16.24
N GLY A 135 -16.80 4.62 -15.53
CA GLY A 135 -18.11 4.15 -15.99
C GLY A 135 -18.01 3.17 -17.15
N GLU A 136 -19.15 2.94 -17.83
CA GLU A 136 -19.21 2.14 -19.06
C GLU A 136 -19.04 3.05 -20.31
N PRO A 137 -18.57 2.50 -21.45
CA PRO A 137 -18.25 1.09 -21.70
C PRO A 137 -16.87 0.67 -21.18
N ILE A 138 -16.76 -0.59 -20.77
CA ILE A 138 -15.51 -1.30 -20.48
C ILE A 138 -15.36 -2.46 -21.46
N ILE A 139 -14.24 -2.53 -22.17
CA ILE A 139 -13.96 -3.64 -23.09
C ILE A 139 -12.95 -4.58 -22.44
N ILE A 140 -13.26 -5.87 -22.44
CA ILE A 140 -12.42 -6.90 -21.84
C ILE A 140 -12.08 -7.91 -22.91
N TYR A 141 -10.80 -8.17 -23.12
CA TYR A 141 -10.30 -9.15 -24.07
C TYR A 141 -9.34 -10.12 -23.39
N GLN A 142 -9.62 -11.41 -23.51
CA GLN A 142 -8.74 -12.46 -23.00
C GLN A 142 -8.01 -13.14 -24.17
N SER A 143 -6.69 -13.29 -24.04
CA SER A 143 -5.86 -13.96 -25.05
C SER A 143 -5.58 -15.41 -24.66
N SER A 144 -5.84 -16.34 -25.58
CA SER A 144 -5.52 -17.77 -25.42
C SER A 144 -4.02 -18.08 -25.57
N ARG A 145 -3.25 -17.20 -26.23
CA ARG A 145 -1.89 -17.51 -26.70
C ARG A 145 -0.85 -17.61 -25.57
N TYR A 146 -1.19 -17.16 -24.35
CA TYR A 146 -0.35 -17.25 -23.15
C TYR A 146 -1.15 -17.56 -21.86
N GLY A 147 -2.35 -18.13 -22.00
CA GLY A 147 -3.16 -18.72 -20.91
C GLY A 147 -3.79 -17.75 -19.90
N PHE A 148 -3.18 -16.60 -19.60
CA PHE A 148 -3.59 -15.78 -18.45
C PHE A 148 -3.71 -14.26 -18.74
N GLY A 149 -3.26 -13.80 -19.92
CA GLY A 149 -3.26 -12.39 -20.27
C GLY A 149 -4.65 -11.84 -20.60
N THR A 150 -5.18 -10.97 -19.73
CA THR A 150 -6.45 -10.26 -19.94
C THR A 150 -6.17 -8.76 -20.07
N LEU A 151 -6.73 -8.16 -21.12
CA LEU A 151 -6.69 -6.74 -21.40
C LEU A 151 -8.04 -6.12 -21.02
N PHE A 152 -8.00 -5.10 -20.18
CA PHE A 152 -9.15 -4.29 -19.80
C PHE A 152 -8.94 -2.88 -20.35
N LEU A 153 -9.91 -2.39 -21.12
CA LEU A 153 -9.91 -1.04 -21.66
C LEU A 153 -11.05 -0.24 -21.02
N ALA A 154 -10.74 0.98 -20.60
CA ALA A 154 -11.72 1.96 -20.15
C ALA A 154 -11.31 3.37 -20.58
N GLY A 155 -12.24 4.32 -20.56
CA GLY A 155 -11.93 5.73 -20.84
C GLY A 155 -12.91 6.40 -21.79
N PRO A 156 -12.87 7.74 -21.89
CA PRO A 156 -13.82 8.49 -22.71
C PRO A 156 -13.71 8.14 -24.20
N GLY A 157 -12.53 7.78 -24.72
CA GLY A 157 -12.34 7.39 -26.12
C GLY A 157 -13.09 6.13 -26.54
N LEU A 158 -13.47 5.25 -25.60
CA LEU A 158 -14.21 4.03 -25.93
C LEU A 158 -15.64 4.30 -26.37
N LYS A 159 -16.25 5.42 -25.95
CA LYS A 159 -17.60 5.77 -26.40
C LYS A 159 -17.65 5.95 -27.91
N ASP A 160 -16.66 6.65 -28.46
CA ASP A 160 -16.55 6.88 -29.90
C ASP A 160 -16.31 5.56 -30.67
N ILE A 161 -15.54 4.63 -30.10
CA ILE A 161 -15.25 3.32 -30.71
C ILE A 161 -16.48 2.41 -30.71
N VAL A 162 -17.17 2.28 -29.57
CA VAL A 162 -18.35 1.41 -29.43
C VAL A 162 -19.54 1.94 -30.25
N ILE A 163 -19.64 3.25 -30.46
CA ILE A 163 -20.69 3.86 -31.29
C ILE A 163 -20.44 3.64 -32.79
N ASN A 164 -19.18 3.67 -33.24
CA ASN A 164 -18.83 3.62 -34.67
C ASN A 164 -18.50 2.22 -35.19
N GLU A 165 -18.03 1.31 -34.34
CA GLU A 165 -17.80 -0.08 -34.68
C GLU A 165 -18.71 -0.94 -33.81
N THR A 166 -19.54 -1.77 -34.43
CA THR A 166 -19.97 -3.00 -33.77
C THR A 166 -18.71 -3.82 -33.56
N LEU A 167 -18.04 -3.63 -32.42
CA LEU A 167 -17.10 -4.61 -31.91
C LEU A 167 -17.79 -5.96 -32.11
N PRO A 168 -17.14 -6.98 -32.66
CA PRO A 168 -17.74 -8.30 -32.74
C PRO A 168 -18.02 -8.72 -31.30
N ILE A 169 -19.25 -8.47 -30.87
CA ILE A 169 -19.84 -8.88 -29.61
C ILE A 169 -20.04 -10.39 -29.79
N HIS A 170 -18.94 -11.13 -29.74
CA HIS A 170 -18.97 -12.54 -29.45
C HIS A 170 -18.82 -12.61 -27.94
N TYR A 171 -19.93 -12.35 -27.24
CA TYR A 171 -20.07 -12.70 -25.85
C TYR A 171 -19.90 -14.21 -25.74
N PHE A 172 -18.81 -14.65 -25.12
CA PHE A 172 -18.72 -16.04 -24.67
C PHE A 172 -19.46 -16.15 -23.35
N ILE A 173 -20.67 -16.70 -23.39
CA ILE A 173 -21.32 -17.25 -22.20
C ILE A 173 -20.51 -18.49 -21.80
N SER A 174 -19.62 -18.34 -20.82
CA SER A 174 -18.96 -19.49 -20.20
C SER A 174 -20.05 -20.40 -19.60
N PRO A 175 -20.11 -21.71 -19.95
CA PRO A 175 -20.90 -22.63 -19.17
C PRO A 175 -20.24 -22.68 -17.79
N ILE A 176 -20.97 -22.21 -16.78
CA ILE A 176 -20.55 -22.03 -15.39
C ILE A 176 -19.78 -23.27 -14.90
N SER A 177 -18.46 -23.18 -14.95
CA SER A 177 -17.55 -24.07 -14.24
C SER A 177 -17.13 -23.32 -12.97
N PRO A 178 -17.33 -23.86 -11.76
CA PRO A 178 -16.91 -23.23 -10.50
C PRO A 178 -15.39 -23.07 -10.39
N THR A 179 -14.62 -23.69 -11.29
CA THR A 179 -13.17 -23.52 -11.44
C THR A 179 -12.89 -22.76 -12.72
N TRP A 180 -12.20 -21.60 -12.61
CA TRP A 180 -11.66 -20.86 -13.76
C TRP A 180 -10.52 -21.69 -14.38
N VAL A 181 -10.87 -22.70 -15.18
CA VAL A 181 -9.88 -23.39 -15.99
C VAL A 181 -9.57 -22.47 -17.16
N PRO A 182 -8.32 -22.03 -17.35
CA PRO A 182 -7.92 -21.38 -18.58
C PRO A 182 -8.20 -22.37 -19.70
N GLN A 183 -9.26 -22.15 -20.48
CA GLN A 183 -9.52 -22.96 -21.66
C GLN A 183 -8.40 -22.64 -22.64
N GLN A 184 -7.39 -23.51 -22.63
CA GLN A 184 -6.36 -23.56 -23.67
C GLN A 184 -7.13 -23.55 -25.00
N ASN A 185 -6.99 -22.48 -25.78
CA ASN A 185 -7.56 -22.21 -27.12
C ASN A 185 -8.74 -21.23 -27.28
N ILE A 186 -9.13 -20.40 -26.29
CA ILE A 186 -10.20 -19.40 -26.51
C ILE A 186 -9.71 -17.96 -26.28
N SER A 187 -9.65 -17.16 -27.34
CA SER A 187 -9.43 -15.72 -27.29
C SER A 187 -10.71 -14.99 -27.68
N GLY A 188 -11.13 -13.99 -26.90
CA GLY A 188 -12.39 -13.31 -27.17
C GLY A 188 -12.71 -12.16 -26.22
N PHE A 189 -13.82 -11.49 -26.52
CA PHE A 189 -14.37 -10.41 -25.70
C PHE A 189 -15.30 -10.95 -24.61
N ILE A 190 -15.28 -10.33 -23.44
CA ILE A 190 -16.10 -10.70 -22.27
C ILE A 190 -17.01 -9.52 -21.91
N ASP A 191 -18.27 -9.77 -21.54
CA ASP A 191 -19.15 -8.71 -21.05
C ASP A 191 -18.66 -8.18 -19.70
N SER A 192 -18.53 -6.86 -19.58
CA SER A 192 -18.22 -6.24 -18.28
C SER A 192 -19.30 -6.58 -17.23
N LYS A 193 -20.55 -6.85 -17.65
CA LYS A 193 -21.66 -7.23 -16.77
C LYS A 193 -21.49 -8.59 -16.09
N GLU A 194 -20.64 -9.47 -16.62
CA GLU A 194 -20.31 -10.75 -15.95
C GLU A 194 -19.51 -10.53 -14.65
N PHE A 195 -18.99 -9.33 -14.45
CA PHE A 195 -18.19 -8.96 -13.29
C PHE A 195 -19.00 -8.12 -12.29
N THR A 196 -19.34 -8.74 -11.14
CA THR A 196 -20.34 -8.24 -10.20
C THR A 196 -19.77 -7.84 -8.83
N SER A 197 -18.45 -7.86 -8.65
CA SER A 197 -17.85 -7.44 -7.37
C SER A 197 -18.10 -5.96 -7.11
N ASN A 198 -18.42 -5.65 -5.85
CA ASN A 198 -18.47 -4.28 -5.33
C ASN A 198 -17.26 -3.96 -4.44
N LEU A 199 -16.32 -4.89 -4.31
CA LEU A 199 -15.13 -4.71 -3.49
C LEU A 199 -14.06 -3.99 -4.32
N VAL A 200 -13.91 -2.69 -4.08
CA VAL A 200 -12.98 -1.81 -4.80
C VAL A 200 -11.82 -1.41 -3.88
N PRO A 201 -10.55 -1.69 -4.25
CA PRO A 201 -9.39 -1.24 -3.52
C PRO A 201 -9.26 0.28 -3.48
N THR A 202 -8.89 0.79 -2.31
CA THR A 202 -8.62 2.21 -2.06
C THR A 202 -7.25 2.37 -1.44
N ASP A 203 -6.77 3.59 -1.30
CA ASP A 203 -5.54 3.86 -0.54
C ASP A 203 -5.60 3.40 0.91
N ASP A 204 -6.79 3.36 1.49
CA ASP A 204 -7.03 2.84 2.84
C ASP A 204 -7.10 1.31 2.88
N TRP A 205 -7.57 0.69 1.80
CA TRP A 205 -7.66 -0.77 1.67
C TRP A 205 -7.08 -1.21 0.31
N PRO A 206 -5.74 -1.23 0.15
CA PRO A 206 -5.10 -1.37 -1.16
C PRO A 206 -4.94 -2.83 -1.61
N PHE A 207 -5.82 -3.74 -1.21
CA PHE A 207 -5.61 -5.17 -1.41
C PHE A 207 -6.22 -5.67 -2.71
N LEU A 208 -5.45 -5.71 -3.80
CA LEU A 208 -5.94 -6.28 -5.07
C LEU A 208 -6.06 -7.81 -5.02
N TYR A 209 -5.22 -8.49 -4.24
CA TYR A 209 -5.12 -9.96 -4.21
C TYR A 209 -5.84 -10.63 -3.05
N LEU A 210 -6.57 -9.87 -2.24
CA LEU A 210 -7.27 -10.40 -1.08
C LEU A 210 -8.75 -10.63 -1.41
N LYS A 211 -9.17 -11.87 -1.66
CA LYS A 211 -10.51 -12.21 -2.17
C LYS A 211 -11.66 -11.52 -1.42
N GLU A 212 -11.60 -11.50 -0.10
CA GLU A 212 -12.58 -10.85 0.79
C GLU A 212 -11.88 -10.13 1.94
N LYS A 213 -12.58 -9.25 2.67
CA LYS A 213 -12.02 -8.52 3.83
C LYS A 213 -11.81 -9.44 5.03
N SER A 214 -10.79 -10.27 4.98
CA SER A 214 -10.43 -11.26 6.01
C SER A 214 -8.91 -11.39 6.13
N VAL A 215 -8.42 -11.88 7.27
CA VAL A 215 -7.04 -12.36 7.36
C VAL A 215 -7.01 -13.80 6.81
N PRO A 216 -6.22 -14.12 5.77
CA PRO A 216 -6.23 -15.46 5.20
C PRO A 216 -5.78 -16.52 6.21
N GLU A 217 -6.38 -17.72 6.13
CA GLU A 217 -6.23 -18.79 7.13
C GLU A 217 -4.76 -19.22 7.32
N ASN A 218 -3.97 -19.24 6.25
CA ASN A 218 -2.54 -19.57 6.31
C ASN A 218 -1.73 -18.58 7.16
N TYR A 219 -2.11 -17.30 7.19
CA TYR A 219 -1.49 -16.33 8.09
C TYR A 219 -1.90 -16.57 9.53
N LEU A 220 -3.19 -16.79 9.79
CA LEU A 220 -3.68 -17.10 11.14
C LEU A 220 -3.02 -18.37 11.70
N PHE A 221 -2.85 -19.39 10.87
CA PHE A 221 -2.14 -20.62 11.24
C PHE A 221 -0.67 -20.37 11.56
N SER A 222 0.02 -19.56 10.75
CA SER A 222 1.41 -19.19 10.98
C SER A 222 1.59 -18.40 12.30
N ILE A 223 0.72 -17.42 12.54
CA ILE A 223 0.68 -16.64 13.79
C ILE A 223 0.41 -17.57 14.98
N LEU A 224 -0.55 -18.49 14.86
CA LEU A 224 -0.89 -19.44 15.90
C LEU A 224 0.30 -20.34 16.27
N ILE A 225 1.03 -20.88 15.27
CA ILE A 225 2.24 -21.68 15.53
C ILE A 225 3.28 -20.87 16.29
N VAL A 226 3.55 -19.63 15.86
CA VAL A 226 4.51 -18.75 16.53
C VAL A 226 4.11 -18.49 17.98
N ILE A 227 2.82 -18.21 18.23
CA ILE A 227 2.29 -18.02 19.58
C ILE A 227 2.45 -19.29 20.42
N ILE A 228 2.12 -20.45 19.88
CA ILE A 228 2.25 -21.73 20.60
C ILE A 228 3.71 -21.98 20.99
N ILE A 229 4.64 -21.85 20.04
CA ILE A 229 6.08 -22.03 20.30
C ILE A 229 6.55 -21.04 21.37
N ALA A 230 6.18 -19.77 21.23
CA ALA A 230 6.52 -18.73 22.20
C ALA A 230 5.99 -19.06 23.61
N VAL A 231 4.71 -19.43 23.73
CA VAL A 231 4.09 -19.79 25.02
C VAL A 231 4.73 -21.03 25.64
N VAL A 232 5.04 -22.06 24.84
CA VAL A 232 5.70 -23.28 25.32
C VAL A 232 7.11 -22.97 25.83
N LEU A 233 7.90 -22.21 25.08
CA LEU A 233 9.25 -21.82 25.49
C LEU A 233 9.23 -20.95 26.75
N VAL A 234 8.35 -19.94 26.81
CA VAL A 234 8.22 -19.06 27.98
C VAL A 234 7.78 -19.86 29.21
N LYS A 235 6.76 -20.73 29.10
CA LYS A 235 6.31 -21.56 30.23
C LYS A 235 7.39 -22.54 30.71
N LYS A 236 8.26 -23.02 29.82
CA LYS A 236 9.31 -23.99 30.16
C LYS A 236 10.52 -23.35 30.81
N TYR A 237 10.92 -22.16 30.37
CA TYR A 237 12.18 -21.53 30.76
C TYR A 237 12.03 -20.29 31.65
N CYS A 238 10.83 -19.70 31.75
CA CYS A 238 10.60 -18.50 32.55
C CYS A 238 9.66 -18.78 33.74
N PRO A 239 9.91 -18.19 34.91
CA PRO A 239 9.00 -18.26 36.04
C PRO A 239 7.67 -17.57 35.73
N ILE A 240 6.57 -18.11 36.25
CA ILE A 240 5.23 -17.51 36.10
C ILE A 240 5.21 -16.20 36.89
N VAL A 241 4.99 -15.09 36.18
CA VAL A 241 4.81 -13.77 36.80
C VAL A 241 3.35 -13.37 36.72
N ALA A 242 2.79 -12.87 37.82
CA ALA A 242 1.42 -12.38 37.85
C ALA A 242 1.23 -11.17 36.92
N ILE A 243 0.03 -11.06 36.34
CA ILE A 243 -0.37 -9.90 35.55
C ILE A 243 -0.48 -8.69 36.49
N SER A 244 0.31 -7.66 36.22
CA SER A 244 0.31 -6.42 37.01
C SER A 244 -0.30 -5.27 36.21
N LYS A 245 -0.96 -4.33 36.90
CA LYS A 245 -1.51 -3.11 36.27
C LYS A 245 -0.42 -2.30 35.56
N GLU A 246 0.77 -2.24 36.17
CA GLU A 246 1.95 -1.58 35.65
C GLU A 246 2.53 -2.31 34.42
N GLY A 247 2.60 -3.64 34.44
CA GLY A 247 3.00 -4.44 33.28
C GLY A 247 2.04 -4.24 32.10
N MET A 248 0.72 -4.30 32.35
CA MET A 248 -0.29 -4.06 31.30
C MET A 248 -0.22 -2.65 30.70
N PHE A 249 0.16 -1.65 31.50
CA PHE A 249 0.47 -0.31 30.99
C PHE A 249 1.61 -0.36 29.97
N PHE A 250 2.74 -0.99 30.29
CA PHE A 250 3.89 -1.11 29.38
C PHE A 250 3.60 -1.97 28.15
N PHE A 251 2.80 -3.03 28.30
CA PHE A 251 2.28 -3.84 27.19
C PHE A 251 1.50 -2.97 26.21
N LEU A 252 0.55 -2.15 26.69
CA LEU A 252 -0.22 -1.26 25.82
C LEU A 252 0.66 -0.23 25.12
N LEU A 253 1.69 0.31 25.79
CA LEU A 253 2.65 1.20 25.14
C LEU A 253 3.38 0.50 23.98
N GLY A 254 3.84 -0.74 24.18
CA GLY A 254 4.54 -1.50 23.14
C GLY A 254 3.62 -1.86 21.98
N PHE A 255 2.42 -2.33 22.30
CA PHE A 255 1.36 -2.62 21.34
C PHE A 255 1.04 -1.41 20.45
N SER A 256 0.80 -0.27 21.09
CA SER A 256 0.43 0.97 20.38
C SER A 256 1.58 1.54 19.56
N PHE A 257 2.82 1.44 20.06
CA PHE A 257 4.00 1.93 19.36
C PHE A 257 4.22 1.18 18.04
N MET A 258 4.13 -0.14 18.04
CA MET A 258 4.29 -0.94 16.82
C MET A 258 3.23 -0.60 15.76
N LEU A 259 1.98 -0.38 16.16
CA LEU A 259 0.92 0.01 15.24
C LEU A 259 1.15 1.40 14.62
N ILE A 260 1.66 2.37 15.39
CA ILE A 260 2.07 3.68 14.86
C ILE A 260 3.18 3.51 13.83
N GLU A 261 4.20 2.73 14.17
CA GLU A 261 5.39 2.55 13.32
C GLU A 261 5.00 2.00 11.95
N THR A 262 4.26 0.88 11.89
CA THR A 262 3.83 0.31 10.62
C THR A 262 3.00 1.30 9.81
N LYS A 263 1.98 1.92 10.44
CA LYS A 263 1.13 2.90 9.75
C LYS A 263 1.96 4.05 9.18
N THR A 264 2.92 4.58 9.93
CA THR A 264 3.79 5.68 9.51
C THR A 264 4.62 5.29 8.29
N ILE A 265 5.15 4.06 8.24
CA ILE A 265 5.87 3.54 7.08
C ILE A 265 4.95 3.49 5.85
N THR A 266 3.75 2.91 5.98
CA THR A 266 2.79 2.80 4.87
C THR A 266 2.37 4.19 4.38
N PHE A 267 2.03 5.11 5.27
CA PHE A 267 1.62 6.47 4.94
C PHE A 267 2.72 7.29 4.23
N LEU A 268 3.97 7.20 4.68
CA LEU A 268 5.08 7.92 4.05
C LEU A 268 5.44 7.32 2.69
N SER A 269 5.30 6.00 2.52
CA SER A 269 5.50 5.35 1.23
C SER A 269 4.51 5.83 0.15
N LEU A 270 3.30 6.21 0.55
CA LEU A 270 2.26 6.80 -0.32
C LEU A 270 2.56 8.25 -0.74
N LEU A 271 3.29 8.98 0.10
CA LEU A 271 3.61 10.39 -0.12
C LEU A 271 4.84 10.57 -1.00
N ILE A 272 5.94 9.88 -0.65
CA ILE A 272 7.27 10.21 -1.15
C ILE A 272 7.76 9.17 -2.18
N ASN A 273 6.95 8.11 -2.44
CA ASN A 273 7.24 6.90 -3.23
C ASN A 273 7.78 5.73 -2.40
N SER A 274 7.63 4.51 -2.90
CA SER A 274 8.07 3.30 -2.20
C SER A 274 9.50 2.87 -2.60
N THR A 275 10.50 3.71 -2.32
CA THR A 275 11.92 3.36 -2.51
C THR A 275 12.57 2.88 -1.21
N TRP A 276 13.66 2.12 -1.34
CA TRP A 276 14.48 1.70 -0.19
C TRP A 276 15.06 2.92 0.56
N ILE A 277 15.37 4.00 -0.14
CA ILE A 277 15.87 5.26 0.45
C ILE A 277 14.82 5.86 1.41
N ILE A 278 13.56 5.87 1.01
CA ILE A 278 12.47 6.47 1.79
C ILE A 278 12.13 5.62 3.01
N SER A 279 12.23 4.30 2.87
CA SER A 279 12.11 3.38 4.02
C SER A 279 13.21 3.68 5.04
N SER A 280 14.46 3.85 4.59
CA SER A 280 15.58 4.23 5.46
C SER A 280 15.40 5.61 6.10
N LEU A 281 14.92 6.61 5.35
CA LEU A 281 14.63 7.95 5.87
C LEU A 281 13.51 7.92 6.92
N THR A 282 12.47 7.11 6.68
CA THR A 282 11.36 6.92 7.62
C THR A 282 11.87 6.36 8.94
N ILE A 283 12.62 5.26 8.91
CA ILE A 283 13.21 4.66 10.11
C ILE A 283 14.14 5.65 10.82
N SER A 284 14.96 6.39 10.05
CA SER A 284 15.83 7.43 10.61
C SER A 284 15.04 8.52 11.32
N ALA A 285 13.94 8.99 10.75
CA ALA A 285 13.06 9.97 11.38
C ALA A 285 12.45 9.44 12.68
N ILE A 286 11.98 8.18 12.69
CA ILE A 286 11.47 7.51 13.90
C ILE A 286 12.53 7.50 14.99
N LEU A 287 13.76 7.05 14.67
CA LEU A 287 14.87 7.00 15.61
C LEU A 287 15.26 8.38 16.13
N ILE A 288 15.25 9.41 15.27
CA ILE A 288 15.51 10.80 15.67
C ILE A 288 14.45 11.30 16.65
N MET A 289 13.16 11.01 16.42
CA MET A 289 12.10 11.42 17.35
C MET A 289 12.21 10.71 18.70
N ILE A 290 12.58 9.44 18.71
CA ILE A 290 12.81 8.68 19.95
C ILE A 290 14.00 9.27 20.71
N LEU A 291 15.09 9.58 20.01
CA LEU A 291 16.24 10.27 20.61
C LEU A 291 15.82 11.62 21.20
N PHE A 292 15.06 12.43 20.45
CA PHE A 292 14.58 13.73 20.91
C PHE A 292 13.66 13.60 22.13
N SER A 293 12.75 12.63 22.14
CA SER A 293 11.94 12.26 23.30
C SER A 293 12.80 12.01 24.53
N ASN A 294 13.83 11.16 24.41
CA ASN A 294 14.70 10.79 25.51
C ASN A 294 15.50 12.00 26.03
N LEU A 295 15.96 12.87 25.12
CA LEU A 295 16.63 14.12 25.47
C LEU A 295 15.70 15.07 26.25
N LEU A 296 14.43 15.20 25.83
CA LEU A 296 13.45 16.01 26.54
C LEU A 296 13.19 15.48 27.95
N VAL A 297 13.02 14.17 28.11
CA VAL A 297 12.83 13.54 29.44
C VAL A 297 14.09 13.70 30.30
N SER A 298 15.28 13.60 29.72
CA SER A 298 16.54 13.80 30.44
C SER A 298 16.74 15.25 30.89
N LYS A 299 16.30 16.22 30.07
CA LYS A 299 16.44 17.66 30.35
C LYS A 299 15.38 18.17 31.32
N TYR A 300 14.13 17.71 31.19
CA TYR A 300 13.00 18.15 31.98
C TYR A 300 12.54 17.05 32.94
N LYS A 301 12.86 17.20 34.23
CA LYS A 301 12.56 16.19 35.26
C LYS A 301 11.06 16.00 35.55
N ASN A 302 10.25 17.05 35.39
CA ASN A 302 8.82 17.06 35.73
C ASN A 302 7.94 17.34 34.50
N ILE A 303 7.81 16.36 33.62
CA ILE A 303 6.92 16.45 32.45
C ILE A 303 5.49 16.10 32.88
N ASN A 304 4.53 16.97 32.59
CA ASN A 304 3.12 16.68 32.84
C ASN A 304 2.60 15.70 31.79
N LEU A 305 2.54 14.41 32.15
CA LEU A 305 2.08 13.35 31.26
C LEU A 305 0.63 13.53 30.77
N ASN A 306 -0.24 14.23 31.50
CA ASN A 306 -1.60 14.47 31.03
C ASN A 306 -1.60 15.34 29.76
N ILE A 307 -0.73 16.36 29.71
CA ILE A 307 -0.56 17.19 28.53
C ILE A 307 0.04 16.36 27.39
N VAL A 308 1.03 15.51 27.67
CA VAL A 308 1.65 14.65 26.65
C VAL A 308 0.64 13.67 26.04
N TYR A 309 -0.24 13.08 26.85
CA TYR A 309 -1.32 12.23 26.35
C TYR A 309 -2.32 13.00 25.49
N ILE A 310 -2.70 14.22 25.86
CA ILE A 310 -3.55 15.09 25.04
C ILE A 310 -2.88 15.38 23.68
N LEU A 311 -1.60 15.74 23.70
CA LEU A 311 -0.83 16.01 22.47
C LEU A 311 -0.70 14.75 21.59
N LEU A 312 -0.49 13.58 22.19
CA LEU A 312 -0.47 12.31 21.49
C LEU A 312 -1.82 12.04 20.79
N ILE A 313 -2.93 12.15 21.52
CA ILE A 313 -4.29 11.95 20.99
C ILE A 313 -4.58 12.94 19.85
N LEU A 314 -4.23 14.22 20.02
CA LEU A 314 -4.39 15.24 18.98
C LEU A 314 -3.55 14.91 17.75
N SER A 315 -2.29 14.49 17.92
CA SER A 315 -1.42 14.11 16.80
C SER A 315 -1.93 12.89 16.04
N LEU A 316 -2.45 11.87 16.74
CA LEU A 316 -3.10 10.71 16.14
C LEU A 316 -4.39 11.09 15.41
N GLY A 317 -5.17 12.03 15.98
CA GLY A 317 -6.36 12.59 15.34
C GLY A 317 -6.03 13.31 14.03
N ILE A 318 -5.01 14.17 14.04
CA ILE A 318 -4.50 14.83 12.84
C ILE A 318 -4.09 13.79 11.78
N GLN A 319 -3.33 12.77 12.19
CA GLN A 319 -2.88 11.69 11.29
C GLN A 319 -4.01 10.77 10.80
N TYR A 320 -5.20 10.80 11.42
CA TYR A 320 -6.36 10.04 10.96
C TYR A 320 -7.11 10.76 9.82
N PHE A 321 -7.22 12.08 9.92
CA PHE A 321 -7.98 12.89 8.96
C PHE A 321 -7.14 13.33 7.75
N ILE A 322 -5.85 13.58 7.93
CA ILE A 322 -4.96 14.01 6.83
C ILE A 322 -4.71 12.83 5.88
N THR A 323 -4.97 13.06 4.61
CA THR A 323 -4.66 12.11 3.53
C THR A 323 -3.36 12.49 2.82
N PRO A 324 -2.71 11.54 2.11
CA PRO A 324 -1.55 11.86 1.29
C PRO A 324 -1.83 12.93 0.23
N ASN A 325 -3.06 13.03 -0.28
CA ASN A 325 -3.44 14.02 -1.28
C ASN A 325 -3.49 15.44 -0.69
N ASP A 326 -3.94 15.60 0.55
CA ASP A 326 -3.98 16.91 1.24
C ASP A 326 -2.57 17.49 1.44
N LEU A 327 -1.59 16.62 1.69
CA LEU A 327 -0.21 17.06 1.87
C LEU A 327 0.45 17.42 0.53
N LEU A 328 0.09 16.72 -0.53
CA LEU A 328 0.67 16.96 -1.84
C LEU A 328 0.12 18.17 -2.58
N SER A 329 -1.01 18.74 -2.12
CA SER A 329 -1.44 20.05 -2.60
C SER A 329 -0.47 21.17 -2.26
N PHE A 330 0.44 20.97 -1.29
CA PHE A 330 1.48 21.94 -0.93
C PHE A 330 2.73 21.86 -1.80
N GLY A 331 2.86 20.84 -2.66
CA GLY A 331 4.08 20.51 -3.38
C GLY A 331 4.73 19.23 -2.87
N LEU A 332 5.62 18.64 -3.68
CA LEU A 332 6.27 17.36 -3.35
C LEU A 332 7.19 17.48 -2.14
N PHE A 333 8.00 18.53 -2.11
CA PHE A 333 8.99 18.71 -1.04
C PHE A 333 8.30 19.09 0.27
N GLU A 334 7.39 20.06 0.23
CA GLU A 334 6.61 20.53 1.36
C GLU A 334 5.71 19.42 1.90
N GLY A 335 5.00 18.70 1.01
CA GLY A 335 4.17 17.56 1.37
C GLY A 335 4.95 16.43 2.02
N ALA A 336 6.17 16.15 1.55
CA ALA A 336 7.08 15.18 2.16
C ALA A 336 7.51 15.60 3.57
N VAL A 337 7.92 16.87 3.74
CA VAL A 337 8.33 17.41 5.05
C VAL A 337 7.17 17.41 6.04
N PHE A 338 5.99 17.89 5.64
CA PHE A 338 4.81 17.87 6.48
C PHE A 338 4.37 16.45 6.81
N GLY A 339 4.39 15.55 5.83
CA GLY A 339 4.07 14.14 6.04
C GLY A 339 4.99 13.46 7.05
N LEU A 340 6.30 13.71 6.94
CA LEU A 340 7.30 13.24 7.91
C LEU A 340 7.01 13.78 9.30
N LEU A 341 6.82 15.09 9.44
CA LEU A 341 6.55 15.72 10.74
C LEU A 341 5.26 15.19 11.37
N ILE A 342 4.15 15.14 10.62
CA ILE A 342 2.85 14.66 11.11
C ILE A 342 2.92 13.20 11.55
N SER A 343 3.63 12.36 10.80
CA SER A 343 3.77 10.94 11.12
C SER A 343 4.74 10.68 12.28
N ALA A 344 5.71 11.57 12.47
CA ALA A 344 6.73 11.52 13.50
C ALA A 344 6.25 12.06 14.87
N LEU A 345 5.27 12.97 14.90
CA LEU A 345 4.76 13.59 16.13
C LEU A 345 4.17 12.58 17.16
N PRO A 346 3.31 11.62 16.79
CA PRO A 346 2.83 10.61 17.73
C PRO A 346 3.96 9.79 18.36
N ILE A 347 5.01 9.52 17.59
CA ILE A 347 6.19 8.75 18.04
C ILE A 347 6.95 9.52 19.11
N LEU A 348 7.09 10.84 18.97
CA LEU A 348 7.69 11.70 19.99
C LEU A 348 6.93 11.62 21.31
N PHE A 349 5.61 11.81 21.29
CA PHE A 349 4.81 11.85 22.51
C PHE A 349 4.72 10.46 23.16
N SER A 350 4.59 9.41 22.36
CA SER A 350 4.69 8.02 22.81
C SER A 350 6.04 7.75 23.51
N GLY A 351 7.14 8.17 22.89
CA GLY A 351 8.47 8.07 23.47
C GLY A 351 8.59 8.78 24.81
N ILE A 352 8.04 9.99 24.94
CA ILE A 352 8.11 10.77 26.19
C ILE A 352 7.36 10.06 27.30
N ILE A 353 6.17 9.51 27.01
CA ILE A 353 5.38 8.73 27.96
C ILE A 353 6.16 7.51 28.42
N PHE A 354 6.75 6.76 27.49
CA PHE A 354 7.53 5.56 27.79
C PHE A 354 8.78 5.87 28.63
N ALA A 355 9.61 6.81 28.17
CA ALA A 355 10.86 7.17 28.82
C ALA A 355 10.63 7.77 30.22
N ASN A 356 9.61 8.62 30.40
CA ASN A 356 9.26 9.15 31.71
C ASN A 356 8.71 8.06 32.64
N SER A 357 7.92 7.11 32.12
CA SER A 357 7.39 6.01 32.95
C SER A 357 8.49 5.05 33.40
N ILE A 358 9.50 4.78 32.56
CA ILE A 358 10.66 3.96 32.92
C ILE A 358 11.47 4.58 34.06
N THR A 359 11.67 5.90 34.06
CA THR A 359 12.48 6.55 35.11
C THR A 359 11.82 6.49 36.48
N ILE A 360 10.48 6.39 36.52
CA ILE A 360 9.68 6.22 37.75
C ILE A 360 9.71 4.75 38.21
N SER A 361 9.74 3.78 37.28
CA SER A 361 9.59 2.35 37.55
C SER A 361 10.91 1.56 37.71
N LYS A 362 11.99 2.19 38.18
CA LYS A 362 13.34 1.59 38.22
C LYS A 362 13.43 0.23 38.91
N ASN A 363 12.60 -0.02 39.93
CA ASN A 363 12.63 -1.26 40.71
C ASN A 363 12.13 -2.50 39.94
N ASN A 364 11.35 -2.32 38.87
CA ASN A 364 10.75 -3.40 38.07
C ASN A 364 11.12 -3.28 36.58
N LEU A 365 12.28 -2.70 36.27
CA LEU A 365 12.66 -2.36 34.90
C LEU A 365 12.58 -3.55 33.93
N SER A 366 13.24 -4.67 34.26
CA SER A 366 13.26 -5.86 33.40
C SER A 366 11.85 -6.44 33.19
N HIS A 367 11.01 -6.40 34.23
CA HIS A 367 9.61 -6.84 34.13
C HIS A 367 8.83 -5.96 33.16
N ASN A 368 8.90 -4.65 33.32
CA ASN A 368 8.17 -3.68 32.49
C ASN A 368 8.63 -3.69 31.02
N LEU A 369 9.95 -3.80 30.77
CA LEU A 369 10.49 -3.96 29.42
C LEU A 369 10.02 -5.27 28.76
N SER A 370 9.91 -6.35 29.52
CA SER A 370 9.38 -7.62 29.00
C SER A 370 7.93 -7.48 28.54
N TYR A 371 7.07 -6.82 29.34
CA TYR A 371 5.68 -6.54 28.93
C TYR A 371 5.62 -5.67 27.68
N ASN A 372 6.48 -4.66 27.59
CA ASN A 372 6.55 -3.79 26.43
C ASN A 372 6.90 -4.56 25.15
N LEU A 373 7.90 -5.45 25.20
CA LEU A 373 8.29 -6.30 24.08
C LEU A 373 7.16 -7.26 23.67
N ILE A 374 6.47 -7.88 24.64
CA ILE A 374 5.32 -8.74 24.33
C ILE A 374 4.20 -7.92 23.68
N GLY A 375 3.94 -6.73 24.20
CA GLY A 375 3.00 -5.78 23.62
C GLY A 375 3.33 -5.47 22.17
N ALA A 376 4.60 -5.18 21.88
CA ALA A 376 5.08 -4.91 20.53
C ALA A 376 4.84 -6.10 19.58
N VAL A 377 5.17 -7.33 20.00
CA VAL A 377 4.91 -8.54 19.20
C VAL A 377 3.42 -8.70 18.90
N VAL A 378 2.55 -8.53 19.90
CA VAL A 378 1.10 -8.60 19.71
C VAL A 378 0.59 -7.45 18.83
N GLY A 379 1.19 -6.27 18.92
CA GLY A 379 0.92 -5.13 18.04
C GLY A 379 1.24 -5.46 16.59
N GLY A 380 2.41 -6.06 16.31
CA GLY A 380 2.78 -6.53 14.99
C GLY A 380 1.85 -7.63 14.44
N MET A 381 1.29 -8.48 15.31
CA MET A 381 0.24 -9.43 14.90
C MET A 381 -1.11 -8.73 14.64
N ALA A 382 -1.43 -7.69 15.41
CA ALA A 382 -2.66 -6.92 15.22
C ALA A 382 -2.64 -6.08 13.94
N GLU A 383 -1.47 -5.79 13.38
CA GLU A 383 -1.29 -5.15 12.07
C GLU A 383 -2.10 -5.84 10.95
N TYR A 384 -2.18 -7.17 10.98
CA TYR A 384 -2.93 -7.96 10.00
C TYR A 384 -4.42 -7.61 9.94
N SER A 385 -4.97 -6.97 10.98
CA SER A 385 -6.34 -6.47 10.99
C SER A 385 -6.61 -5.42 9.89
N VAL A 386 -5.58 -4.80 9.31
CA VAL A 386 -5.68 -3.92 8.13
C VAL A 386 -6.37 -4.61 6.95
N MET A 387 -6.14 -5.92 6.78
CA MET A 387 -6.79 -6.70 5.72
C MET A 387 -8.32 -6.71 5.82
N ILE A 388 -8.84 -6.54 7.05
CA ILE A 388 -10.27 -6.49 7.33
C ILE A 388 -10.77 -5.05 7.28
N PHE A 389 -10.11 -4.17 8.03
CA PHE A 389 -10.67 -2.85 8.36
C PHE A 389 -10.04 -1.67 7.58
N GLY A 390 -8.92 -1.89 6.89
CA GLY A 390 -8.13 -0.83 6.26
C GLY A 390 -7.08 -0.21 7.19
N ILE A 391 -6.18 0.59 6.61
CA ILE A 391 -5.01 1.18 7.26
C ILE A 391 -5.42 2.18 8.33
N LYS A 392 -6.46 3.00 8.08
CA LYS A 392 -6.98 3.99 9.04
C LYS A 392 -7.44 3.36 10.35
N ALA A 393 -7.95 2.13 10.32
CA ALA A 393 -8.39 1.42 11.51
C ALA A 393 -7.26 1.18 12.53
N LEU A 394 -6.00 1.03 12.07
CA LEU A 394 -4.86 0.93 12.98
C LEU A 394 -4.69 2.17 13.85
N THR A 395 -5.04 3.35 13.33
CA THR A 395 -5.01 4.59 14.12
C THR A 395 -6.02 4.55 15.25
N ILE A 396 -7.22 4.00 14.99
CA ILE A 396 -8.28 3.87 15.99
C ILE A 396 -7.85 2.88 17.05
N LEU A 397 -7.32 1.72 16.63
CA LEU A 397 -6.80 0.70 17.54
C LEU A 397 -5.69 1.27 18.44
N THR A 398 -4.76 2.01 17.84
CA THR A 398 -3.69 2.75 18.53
C THR A 398 -4.24 3.78 19.52
N LEU A 399 -5.24 4.57 19.12
CA LEU A 399 -5.84 5.59 19.97
C LEU A 399 -6.50 4.95 21.20
N VAL A 400 -7.28 3.88 20.99
CA VAL A 400 -7.95 3.14 22.05
C VAL A 400 -6.93 2.53 23.01
N SER A 401 -5.83 1.98 22.50
CA SER A 401 -4.80 1.38 23.35
C SER A 401 -4.01 2.41 24.17
N TYR A 402 -3.74 3.61 23.64
CA TYR A 402 -3.16 4.70 24.45
C TYR A 402 -4.16 5.29 25.46
N LEU A 403 -5.44 5.38 25.13
CA LEU A 403 -6.46 5.78 26.10
C LEU A 403 -6.54 4.76 27.24
N ALA A 404 -6.49 3.46 26.92
CA ALA A 404 -6.41 2.41 27.91
C ALA A 404 -5.12 2.50 28.75
N SER A 405 -3.95 2.78 28.14
CA SER A 405 -2.70 2.97 28.90
C SER A 405 -2.79 4.17 29.84
N PHE A 406 -3.44 5.27 29.43
CA PHE A 406 -3.67 6.42 30.30
C PHE A 406 -4.43 6.04 31.60
N LEU A 407 -5.45 5.18 31.49
CA LEU A 407 -6.23 4.70 32.64
C LEU A 407 -5.45 3.74 33.55
N LEU A 408 -4.50 2.99 32.97
CA LEU A 408 -3.66 2.06 33.71
C LEU A 408 -2.42 2.70 34.34
N ARG A 409 -2.10 3.95 33.95
CA ARG A 409 -0.94 4.69 34.44
C ARG A 409 -0.96 4.82 35.96
N LYS A 410 0.22 4.70 36.58
CA LYS A 410 0.42 5.07 37.99
C LYS A 410 0.32 6.60 38.11
N ARG A 411 -0.48 7.08 39.06
CA ARG A 411 -0.67 8.52 39.28
C ARG A 411 0.55 9.15 39.94
#